data_AF-A0A7X6SWR6-F1
#
_entry.id   AF-A0A7X6SWR6-F1
#
_cell.length_a   1.000
_cell.length_b   1.000
_cell.length_c   1.000
_cell.angle_alpha   90.00
_cell.angle_beta   90.00
_cell.angle_gamma   90.00
#
_symmetry.space_group_name_H-M   'P 1'
#
loop_
_entity.id
_entity.type
_entity.pdbx_description
1 polymer ?
#
loop_
_entity_poly.entity_id
_entity_poly.type
_entity_poly.pdbx_seq_one_letter_code
_entity_poly.pdbx_strand_id
1 'polypeptide(L)'
;ETLFTVAEMENRPDLIPLGHSMIGGETGVHSLIDPLRGRLLVFFRPVGDMGWSLGIVFPEEEVLDDIIHLRRVQTFLGLGGMLALLLMVFFISGRISGPIRRLKDATQRLSSGDLDVPLPPISGRDEVALLTVSFASMRENLLLYVERLKTETAARERIASELDIARSIQMSLVPRTFPPFPQDGRIDLFARLEPAREVGGDFYDFFRTDEDHLMLVVGDVSGKGIPAALFMAVTRSFVKAAAAASGGCPSPAELMAAVNDQIVEGNEACMFVTLSFVLVDLRDGSFRYAGGGHPFPRVFGSEGAAALPPV
;
A
#
# COMPACT_ATOMS: atom_id res chain seq x y z
N GLU A 1 -52.13 71.29 53.94
CA GLU A 1 -51.94 70.15 54.87
C GLU A 1 -50.47 69.78 54.89
N THR A 2 -49.96 69.29 56.02
CA THR A 2 -48.56 68.84 56.09
C THR A 2 -48.48 67.39 55.65
N LEU A 3 -47.34 66.98 55.07
CA LEU A 3 -47.09 65.59 54.68
C LEU A 3 -47.28 64.61 55.85
N PHE A 4 -46.98 65.06 57.08
CA PHE A 4 -47.17 64.30 58.32
C PHE A 4 -48.64 64.08 58.67
N THR A 5 -49.51 65.05 58.38
CA THR A 5 -50.96 64.91 58.57
C THR A 5 -51.54 63.86 57.63
N VAL A 6 -51.07 63.84 56.37
CA VAL A 6 -51.48 62.82 55.39
C VAL A 6 -50.94 61.43 55.78
N ALA A 7 -49.70 61.36 56.27
CA ALA A 7 -49.08 60.11 56.76
C ALA A 7 -49.89 59.46 57.90
N GLU A 8 -50.42 60.29 58.81
CA GLU A 8 -51.21 59.82 59.96
C GLU A 8 -52.65 59.46 59.56
N MET A 9 -53.27 60.23 58.65
CA MET A 9 -54.64 59.96 58.16
C MET A 9 -54.73 58.74 57.24
N GLU A 10 -53.73 58.50 56.39
CA GLU A 10 -53.70 57.37 55.46
C GLU A 10 -52.91 56.16 56.00
N ASN A 11 -52.42 56.23 57.24
CA ASN A 11 -51.58 55.20 57.87
C ASN A 11 -50.36 54.80 57.01
N ARG A 12 -49.67 55.81 56.50
CA ARG A 12 -48.52 55.72 55.57
C ARG A 12 -47.23 56.14 56.28
N PRO A 13 -46.63 55.27 57.13
CA PRO A 13 -45.41 55.61 57.88
C PRO A 13 -44.18 55.83 56.98
N ASP A 14 -44.24 55.38 55.72
CA ASP A 14 -43.25 55.61 54.66
C ASP A 14 -43.09 57.09 54.29
N LEU A 15 -44.09 57.95 54.58
CA LEU A 15 -44.05 59.38 54.30
C LEU A 15 -43.35 60.20 55.40
N ILE A 16 -43.18 59.66 56.60
CA ILE A 16 -42.58 60.37 57.75
C ILE A 16 -41.09 60.70 57.51
N PRO A 17 -40.24 59.77 57.04
CA PRO A 17 -38.84 60.08 56.73
C PRO A 17 -38.71 61.13 55.61
N LEU A 18 -39.54 61.02 54.58
CA LEU A 18 -39.60 61.98 53.48
C LEU A 18 -39.97 63.38 53.97
N GLY A 19 -40.95 63.49 54.86
CA GLY A 19 -41.35 64.76 55.47
C GLY A 19 -40.21 65.40 56.26
N HIS A 20 -39.43 64.60 57.00
CA HIS A 20 -38.27 65.10 57.75
C HIS A 20 -37.15 65.59 56.82
N SER A 21 -36.79 64.85 55.78
CA SER A 21 -35.81 65.30 54.78
C SER A 21 -36.26 66.57 54.04
N MET A 22 -37.57 66.68 53.74
CA MET A 22 -38.13 67.88 53.10
C MET A 22 -38.03 69.10 54.01
N ILE A 23 -38.29 68.99 55.31
CA ILE A 23 -38.15 70.12 56.25
C ILE A 23 -36.67 70.42 56.56
N GLY A 24 -35.81 69.40 56.53
CA GLY A 24 -34.37 69.53 56.78
C GLY A 24 -33.59 70.31 55.71
N GLY A 25 -34.25 70.77 54.64
CA GLY A 25 -33.62 71.52 53.55
C GLY A 25 -32.83 70.63 52.57
N GLU A 26 -33.04 69.32 52.62
CA GLU A 26 -32.37 68.38 51.72
C GLU A 26 -32.98 68.43 50.32
N THR A 27 -32.17 68.14 49.29
CA THR A 27 -32.65 67.92 47.93
C THR A 27 -32.41 66.47 47.57
N GLY A 28 -33.45 65.77 47.11
CA GLY A 28 -33.33 64.34 46.88
C GLY A 28 -34.49 63.73 46.11
N VAL A 29 -34.35 62.42 45.88
CA VAL A 29 -35.36 61.58 45.24
C VAL A 29 -35.71 60.47 46.22
N HIS A 30 -37.00 60.29 46.49
CA HIS A 30 -37.50 59.24 47.35
C HIS A 30 -38.50 58.37 46.59
N SER A 31 -38.36 57.04 46.67
CA SER A 31 -39.34 56.11 46.11
C SER A 31 -40.41 55.80 47.16
N LEU A 32 -41.67 55.83 46.76
CA LEU A 32 -42.82 55.48 47.59
C LEU A 32 -43.62 54.38 46.90
N ILE A 33 -44.32 53.56 47.68
CA ILE A 33 -45.22 52.54 47.13
C ILE A 33 -46.64 52.98 47.45
N ASP A 34 -47.41 53.31 46.42
CA ASP A 34 -48.82 53.62 46.53
C ASP A 34 -49.67 52.37 46.26
N PRO A 35 -50.61 52.00 47.14
CA PRO A 35 -51.44 50.81 46.96
C PRO A 35 -52.34 50.83 45.72
N LEU A 36 -52.70 52.02 45.21
CA LEU A 36 -53.59 52.20 44.07
C LEU A 36 -52.82 52.54 42.78
N ARG A 37 -51.71 53.27 42.89
CA ARG A 37 -50.94 53.81 41.75
C ARG A 37 -49.58 53.15 41.53
N GLY A 38 -49.22 52.15 42.32
CA GLY A 38 -47.94 51.46 42.20
C GLY A 38 -46.77 52.29 42.74
N ARG A 39 -45.56 52.07 42.21
CA ARG A 39 -44.38 52.81 42.70
C ARG A 39 -44.36 54.23 42.17
N LEU A 40 -44.09 55.19 43.06
CA LEU A 40 -44.02 56.61 42.79
C LEU A 40 -42.61 57.13 43.13
N LEU A 41 -42.11 58.07 42.33
CA LEU A 41 -40.88 58.81 42.60
C LEU A 41 -41.23 60.24 43.01
N VAL A 42 -40.77 60.64 44.19
CA VAL A 42 -40.94 62.01 44.71
C VAL A 42 -39.61 62.73 44.64
N PHE A 43 -39.56 63.78 43.82
CA PHE A 43 -38.45 64.72 43.76
C PHE A 43 -38.77 65.90 44.65
N PHE A 44 -37.91 66.23 45.61
CA PHE A 44 -38.16 67.35 46.50
C PHE A 44 -36.96 68.29 46.64
N ARG A 45 -37.24 69.58 46.82
CA ARG A 45 -36.24 70.63 47.01
C ARG A 45 -36.80 71.78 47.88
N PRO A 46 -36.00 72.39 48.76
CA PRO A 46 -36.41 73.59 49.50
C PRO A 46 -36.62 74.80 48.57
N VAL A 47 -37.61 75.63 48.91
CA VAL A 47 -37.98 76.86 48.20
C VAL A 47 -37.58 78.07 49.04
N GLY A 48 -36.37 78.58 48.79
CA GLY A 48 -35.79 79.71 49.51
C GLY A 48 -35.64 79.46 51.02
N ASP A 49 -35.46 80.53 51.80
CA ASP A 49 -35.26 80.44 53.26
C ASP A 49 -36.58 80.39 54.06
N MET A 50 -37.70 80.13 53.38
CA MET A 50 -39.04 80.21 53.99
C MET A 50 -39.47 78.94 54.74
N GLY A 51 -38.66 77.87 54.71
CA GLY A 51 -38.97 76.58 55.35
C GLY A 51 -39.97 75.71 54.60
N TRP A 52 -40.25 76.02 53.32
CA TRP A 52 -41.14 75.26 52.45
C TRP A 52 -40.31 74.38 51.51
N SER A 53 -40.82 73.18 51.21
CA SER A 53 -40.23 72.30 50.22
C SER A 53 -41.25 71.94 49.15
N LEU A 54 -40.85 72.06 47.89
CA LEU A 54 -41.65 71.66 46.75
C LEU A 54 -41.32 70.20 46.44
N GLY A 55 -42.35 69.35 46.47
CA GLY A 55 -42.28 67.95 46.04
C GLY A 55 -43.06 67.75 44.75
N ILE A 56 -42.48 67.09 43.75
CA ILE A 56 -43.16 66.66 42.54
C ILE A 56 -43.19 65.13 42.54
N VAL A 57 -44.38 64.56 42.37
CA VAL A 57 -44.62 63.12 42.38
C VAL A 57 -44.88 62.65 40.96
N PHE A 58 -44.09 61.69 40.49
CA PHE A 58 -44.29 61.04 39.19
C PHE A 58 -44.44 59.53 39.37
N PRO A 59 -45.34 58.87 38.62
CA PRO A 59 -45.35 57.42 38.55
C PRO A 59 -44.00 56.89 38.06
N GLU A 60 -43.41 55.93 38.77
CA GLU A 60 -42.12 55.34 38.37
C GLU A 60 -42.25 54.64 37.01
N GLU A 61 -43.42 54.06 36.73
CA GLU A 61 -43.71 53.46 35.43
C GLU A 61 -43.68 54.48 34.29
N GLU A 62 -44.25 55.69 34.44
CA GLU A 62 -44.19 56.73 33.40
C GLU A 62 -42.77 57.25 33.16
N VAL A 63 -41.97 57.37 34.23
CA VAL A 63 -40.57 57.81 34.12
C VAL A 63 -39.68 56.71 33.52
N LEU A 64 -39.97 55.44 33.78
CA LEU A 64 -39.17 54.30 33.33
C LEU A 64 -39.71 53.61 32.07
N ASP A 65 -40.91 53.93 31.56
CA ASP A 65 -41.53 53.16 30.46
C ASP A 65 -40.64 53.16 29.20
N ASP A 66 -40.03 54.30 28.87
CA ASP A 66 -39.07 54.40 27.76
C ASP A 66 -37.85 53.50 27.97
N ILE A 67 -37.33 53.43 29.20
CA ILE A 67 -36.19 52.57 29.55
C ILE A 67 -36.60 51.09 29.50
N ILE A 68 -37.79 50.76 30.00
CA ILE A 68 -38.32 49.39 30.01
C ILE A 68 -38.62 48.93 28.58
N HIS A 69 -39.20 49.79 27.73
CA HIS A 69 -39.45 49.53 26.32
C HIS A 69 -38.14 49.28 25.58
N LEU A 70 -37.15 50.18 25.74
CA LEU A 70 -35.82 50.04 25.14
C LEU A 70 -35.12 48.75 25.60
N ARG A 71 -35.23 48.40 26.88
CA ARG A 71 -34.71 47.14 27.44
C ARG A 71 -35.39 45.90 26.84
N ARG A 72 -36.72 45.91 26.68
CA ARG A 72 -37.45 44.81 26.02
C ARG A 72 -37.00 44.65 24.58
N VAL A 73 -36.91 45.75 23.82
CA VAL A 73 -36.44 45.74 22.43
C VAL A 73 -35.02 45.19 22.33
N GLN A 74 -34.09 45.65 23.18
CA GLN A 74 -32.71 45.10 23.22
C GLN A 74 -32.68 43.60 23.57
N THR A 75 -33.53 43.16 24.50
CA THR A 75 -33.61 41.75 24.89
C THR A 75 -34.13 40.88 23.75
N PHE A 76 -35.18 41.31 23.04
CA PHE A 76 -35.70 40.59 21.87
C PHE A 76 -34.70 40.58 20.72
N LEU A 77 -34.01 41.68 20.48
CA LEU A 77 -32.97 41.77 19.46
C LEU A 77 -31.80 40.81 19.77
N GLY A 78 -31.37 40.76 21.04
CA GLY A 78 -30.31 39.85 21.50
C GLY A 78 -30.70 38.38 21.39
N LEU A 79 -31.92 38.02 21.81
CA LEU A 79 -32.44 36.65 21.68
C LEU A 79 -32.61 36.24 20.21
N GLY A 80 -33.12 37.14 19.37
CA GLY A 80 -33.23 36.91 17.94
C GLY A 80 -31.87 36.68 17.27
N GLY A 81 -30.88 37.50 17.61
CA GLY A 81 -29.50 37.34 17.14
C GLY A 81 -28.87 36.01 17.59
N MET A 82 -29.08 35.62 18.84
CA MET A 82 -28.60 34.34 19.38
C MET A 82 -29.24 33.15 18.65
N LEU A 83 -30.56 33.20 18.42
CA LEU A 83 -31.27 32.15 17.70
C LEU A 83 -30.78 32.04 16.25
N ALA A 84 -30.57 33.17 15.57
CA ALA A 84 -30.03 33.19 14.22
C ALA A 84 -28.63 32.59 14.13
N LEU A 85 -27.75 32.90 15.09
CA LEU A 85 -26.42 32.29 15.18
C LEU A 85 -26.48 30.78 15.40
N LEU A 86 -27.36 30.31 16.29
CA LEU A 86 -27.55 28.87 16.53
C LEU A 86 -28.05 28.14 15.28
N LEU A 87 -29.02 28.71 14.57
CA LEU A 87 -29.51 28.15 13.30
C LEU A 87 -28.42 28.13 12.23
N MET A 88 -27.60 29.17 12.15
CA MET A 88 -26.47 29.23 11.22
C MET A 88 -25.43 28.16 11.52
N VAL A 89 -25.06 27.97 12.80
CA VAL A 89 -24.14 26.90 13.23
C VAL A 89 -24.69 25.53 12.91
N PHE A 90 -25.98 25.28 13.19
CA PHE A 90 -26.62 23.99 12.89
C PHE A 90 -26.62 23.70 11.38
N PHE A 91 -26.91 24.71 10.56
CA PHE A 91 -26.91 24.58 9.11
C PHE A 91 -25.52 24.27 8.54
N ILE A 92 -24.49 25.01 8.98
CA ILE A 92 -23.10 24.81 8.56
C ILE A 92 -22.61 23.42 9.02
N SER A 93 -22.90 23.05 10.27
CA SER A 93 -22.51 21.74 10.84
C SER A 93 -23.08 20.58 10.03
N GLY A 94 -24.35 20.66 9.63
CA GLY A 94 -25.01 19.64 8.81
C GLY A 94 -24.44 19.54 7.39
N ARG A 95 -24.09 20.67 6.76
CA ARG A 95 -23.54 20.67 5.39
C ARG A 95 -22.09 20.18 5.30
N ILE A 96 -21.27 20.39 6.33
CA ILE A 96 -19.84 20.06 6.29
C ILE A 96 -19.55 18.71 6.97
N SER A 97 -20.08 18.47 8.18
CA SER A 97 -19.67 17.33 9.01
C SER A 97 -20.14 15.98 8.44
N GLY A 98 -21.30 15.96 7.79
CA GLY A 98 -21.90 14.75 7.23
C GLY A 98 -21.04 14.12 6.12
N PRO A 99 -20.74 14.85 5.04
CA PRO A 99 -19.91 14.34 3.95
C PRO A 99 -18.51 13.90 4.41
N ILE A 100 -17.87 14.66 5.31
CA ILE A 100 -16.54 14.32 5.85
C ILE A 100 -16.58 12.98 6.58
N ARG A 101 -17.62 12.72 7.39
CA ARG A 101 -17.74 11.46 8.13
C ARG A 101 -17.87 10.25 7.19
N ARG A 102 -18.66 10.39 6.12
CA ARG A 102 -18.81 9.34 5.09
C ARG A 102 -17.51 9.08 4.33
N LEU A 103 -16.77 10.14 4.01
CA LEU A 103 -15.49 10.01 3.34
C LEU A 103 -14.47 9.30 4.24
N LYS A 104 -14.41 9.67 5.53
CA LYS A 104 -13.58 8.99 6.54
C LYS A 104 -13.86 7.48 6.56
N ASP A 105 -15.14 7.10 6.59
CA ASP A 105 -15.54 5.70 6.63
C ASP A 105 -15.17 4.96 5.33
N ALA A 106 -15.32 5.62 4.17
CA ALA A 106 -14.90 5.08 2.87
C ALA A 106 -13.37 4.87 2.80
N THR A 107 -12.59 5.84 3.28
CA THR A 107 -11.12 5.75 3.35
C THR A 107 -10.67 4.63 4.27
N GLN A 108 -11.31 4.47 5.43
CA GLN A 108 -10.97 3.40 6.37
C GLN A 108 -11.23 2.02 5.76
N ARG A 109 -12.36 1.83 5.09
CA ARG A 109 -12.68 0.56 4.40
C ARG A 109 -11.74 0.28 3.22
N LEU A 110 -11.40 1.32 2.43
CA LEU A 110 -10.42 1.21 1.35
C LEU A 110 -9.05 0.77 1.88
N SER A 111 -8.61 1.33 3.01
CA SER A 111 -7.34 0.95 3.66
C SER A 111 -7.32 -0.48 4.21
N SER A 112 -8.50 -1.04 4.53
CA SER A 112 -8.64 -2.44 4.95
C SER A 112 -8.74 -3.44 3.77
N GLY A 113 -8.62 -2.97 2.53
CA GLY A 113 -8.63 -3.81 1.33
C GLY A 113 -9.98 -4.00 0.66
N ASP A 114 -11.03 -3.33 1.14
CA ASP A 114 -12.35 -3.30 0.50
C ASP A 114 -12.37 -2.21 -0.57
N LEU A 115 -12.09 -2.58 -1.83
CA LEU A 115 -11.98 -1.65 -2.96
C LEU A 115 -13.35 -1.29 -3.60
N ASP A 116 -14.39 -2.07 -3.30
CA ASP A 116 -15.73 -1.92 -3.89
C ASP A 116 -16.65 -0.98 -3.09
N VAL A 117 -16.09 -0.32 -2.07
CA VAL A 117 -16.85 0.59 -1.20
C VAL A 117 -17.45 1.73 -2.02
N PRO A 118 -18.77 1.95 -1.94
CA PRO A 118 -19.40 3.06 -2.63
C PRO A 118 -18.92 4.38 -2.04
N LEU A 119 -18.46 5.28 -2.93
CA LEU A 119 -18.07 6.62 -2.52
C LEU A 119 -19.31 7.49 -2.28
N PRO A 120 -19.24 8.44 -1.32
CA PRO A 120 -20.33 9.36 -1.12
C PRO A 120 -20.59 10.17 -2.40
N PRO A 121 -21.86 10.48 -2.72
CA PRO A 121 -22.20 11.27 -3.90
C PRO A 121 -21.59 12.66 -3.80
N ILE A 122 -20.99 13.13 -4.89
CA ILE A 122 -20.39 14.46 -4.98
C ILE A 122 -21.51 15.48 -4.81
N SER A 123 -21.48 16.21 -3.69
CA SER A 123 -22.50 17.18 -3.32
C SER A 123 -21.83 18.53 -3.07
N GLY A 124 -22.31 19.58 -3.73
CA GLY A 124 -21.76 20.93 -3.57
C GLY A 124 -20.59 21.26 -4.51
N ARG A 125 -19.97 22.41 -4.29
CA ARG A 125 -18.81 22.94 -5.05
C ARG A 125 -17.72 23.46 -4.10
N ASP A 126 -17.71 22.93 -2.88
CA ASP A 126 -16.75 23.29 -1.84
C ASP A 126 -15.52 22.37 -1.87
N GLU A 127 -14.62 22.55 -0.91
CA GLU A 127 -13.41 21.77 -0.76
C GLU A 127 -13.69 20.29 -0.48
N VAL A 128 -14.84 19.96 0.11
CA VAL A 128 -15.24 18.59 0.42
C VAL A 128 -15.67 17.84 -0.84
N ALA A 129 -16.34 18.53 -1.77
CA ALA A 129 -16.65 18.00 -3.09
C ALA A 129 -15.35 17.70 -3.89
N LEU A 130 -14.38 18.61 -3.86
CA LEU A 130 -13.08 18.42 -4.51
C LEU A 130 -12.34 17.20 -3.94
N LEU A 131 -12.29 17.08 -2.61
CA LEU A 131 -11.66 15.95 -1.94
C LEU A 131 -12.31 14.61 -2.32
N THR A 132 -13.65 14.59 -2.45
CA THR A 132 -14.40 13.41 -2.89
C THR A 132 -14.01 12.99 -4.31
N VAL A 133 -13.83 13.95 -5.23
CA VAL A 133 -13.36 13.68 -6.60
C VAL A 133 -11.93 13.13 -6.61
N SER A 134 -11.01 13.76 -5.88
CA SER A 134 -9.63 13.27 -5.78
C SER A 134 -9.55 11.86 -5.20
N PHE A 135 -10.39 11.56 -4.19
CA PHE A 135 -10.48 10.23 -3.60
C PHE A 135 -11.06 9.20 -4.59
N ALA A 136 -12.05 9.59 -5.40
CA ALA A 136 -12.59 8.74 -6.46
C ALA A 136 -11.53 8.37 -7.51
N SER A 137 -10.76 9.37 -7.96
CA SER A 137 -9.67 9.13 -8.91
C SER A 137 -8.56 8.25 -8.31
N MET A 138 -8.20 8.45 -7.04
CA MET A 138 -7.23 7.60 -6.35
C MET A 138 -7.68 6.14 -6.29
N ARG A 139 -8.96 5.89 -5.95
CA ARG A 139 -9.53 4.53 -5.92
C ARG A 139 -9.50 3.87 -7.30
N GLU A 140 -9.89 4.59 -8.35
CA GLU A 140 -9.87 4.09 -9.72
C GLU A 140 -8.45 3.71 -10.18
N ASN A 141 -7.47 4.58 -9.91
CA ASN A 141 -6.06 4.29 -10.18
C ASN A 141 -5.56 3.07 -9.40
N LEU A 142 -5.97 2.90 -8.15
CA LEU A 142 -5.61 1.74 -7.34
C LEU A 142 -6.20 0.44 -7.90
N LEU A 143 -7.47 0.46 -8.34
CA LEU A 143 -8.12 -0.69 -8.97
C LEU A 143 -7.40 -1.09 -10.26
N LEU A 144 -7.09 -0.12 -11.13
CA LEU A 144 -6.29 -0.37 -12.35
C LEU A 144 -4.92 -0.95 -12.02
N TYR A 145 -4.27 -0.45 -10.97
CA TYR A 145 -2.96 -0.92 -10.54
C TYR A 145 -3.01 -2.36 -10.01
N VAL A 146 -4.01 -2.70 -9.20
CA VAL A 146 -4.22 -4.07 -8.68
C VAL A 146 -4.50 -5.05 -9.81
N GLU A 147 -5.35 -4.70 -10.76
CA GLU A 147 -5.65 -5.56 -11.91
C GLU A 147 -4.42 -5.79 -12.80
N ARG A 148 -3.64 -4.73 -13.02
CA ARG A 148 -2.35 -4.83 -13.73
C ARG A 148 -1.35 -5.72 -12.99
N LEU A 149 -1.20 -5.55 -11.68
CA LEU A 149 -0.31 -6.40 -10.89
C LEU A 149 -0.77 -7.87 -10.91
N LYS A 150 -2.07 -8.12 -10.81
CA LYS A 150 -2.64 -9.47 -10.87
C LYS A 150 -2.35 -10.16 -12.20
N THR A 151 -2.56 -9.46 -13.31
CA THR A 151 -2.27 -9.97 -14.65
C THR A 151 -0.77 -10.19 -14.88
N GLU A 152 0.09 -9.27 -14.47
CA GLU A 152 1.55 -9.42 -14.55
C GLU A 152 2.07 -10.58 -13.68
N THR A 153 1.53 -10.74 -12.47
CA THR A 153 1.91 -11.83 -11.55
C THR A 153 1.47 -13.17 -12.11
N ALA A 154 0.22 -13.30 -12.55
CA ALA A 154 -0.28 -14.55 -13.16
C ALA A 154 0.51 -14.94 -14.42
N ALA A 155 0.90 -13.95 -15.25
CA ALA A 155 1.76 -14.21 -16.41
C ALA A 155 3.16 -14.69 -15.99
N ARG A 156 3.77 -14.10 -14.96
CA ARG A 156 5.07 -14.53 -14.42
C ARG A 156 5.02 -15.93 -13.83
N GLU A 157 4.01 -16.23 -13.02
CA GLU A 157 3.82 -17.57 -12.44
C GLU A 157 3.65 -18.63 -13.52
N ARG A 158 2.87 -18.32 -14.57
CA ARG A 158 2.72 -19.21 -15.73
C ARG A 158 4.05 -19.49 -16.43
N ILE A 159 4.83 -18.44 -16.74
CA ILE A 159 6.13 -18.59 -17.39
C ILE A 159 7.09 -19.41 -16.52
N ALA A 160 7.13 -19.15 -15.20
CA ALA A 160 7.95 -19.91 -14.27
C ALA A 160 7.56 -21.40 -14.28
N SER A 161 6.26 -21.70 -14.25
CA SER A 161 5.78 -23.08 -14.36
C SER A 161 6.15 -23.74 -15.69
N GLU A 162 6.08 -23.03 -16.81
CA GLU A 162 6.49 -23.54 -18.12
C GLU A 162 8.01 -23.83 -18.17
N LEU A 163 8.83 -22.96 -17.56
CA LEU A 163 10.28 -23.17 -17.44
C LEU A 163 10.64 -24.34 -16.52
N ASP A 164 9.91 -24.56 -15.42
CA ASP A 164 10.12 -25.71 -14.53
C ASP A 164 9.81 -27.04 -15.25
N ILE A 165 8.76 -27.05 -16.08
CA ILE A 165 8.46 -28.20 -16.96
C ILE A 165 9.63 -28.43 -17.93
N ALA A 166 10.11 -27.36 -18.58
CA ALA A 166 11.25 -27.44 -19.48
C ALA A 166 12.52 -27.96 -18.79
N ARG A 167 12.77 -27.56 -17.53
CA ARG A 167 13.85 -28.09 -16.68
C ARG A 167 13.69 -29.57 -16.41
N SER A 168 12.48 -30.02 -16.11
CA SER A 168 12.22 -31.44 -15.85
C SER A 168 12.49 -32.30 -17.10
N ILE A 169 12.07 -31.81 -18.27
CA ILE A 169 12.33 -32.44 -19.59
C ILE A 169 13.82 -32.42 -19.90
N GLN A 170 14.44 -31.23 -19.95
CA GLN A 170 15.80 -30.97 -19.48
C GLN A 170 16.57 -32.16 -18.94
N MET A 171 16.42 -32.31 -17.63
CA MET A 171 17.16 -33.26 -16.85
C MET A 171 16.85 -34.69 -17.29
N SER A 172 15.73 -34.98 -17.98
CA SER A 172 15.31 -36.37 -18.33
C SER A 172 16.07 -36.90 -19.51
N LEU A 173 16.65 -35.98 -20.28
CA LEU A 173 17.54 -36.30 -21.39
C LEU A 173 18.90 -36.79 -20.89
N VAL A 174 19.41 -36.29 -19.77
CA VAL A 174 20.71 -36.77 -19.24
C VAL A 174 20.54 -38.03 -18.39
N PRO A 175 21.52 -38.95 -18.39
CA PRO A 175 21.46 -40.15 -17.54
C PRO A 175 21.34 -39.77 -16.06
N ARG A 176 20.38 -40.35 -15.32
CA ARG A 176 20.17 -40.04 -13.89
C ARG A 176 20.34 -41.22 -12.94
N THR A 177 20.46 -42.42 -13.48
CA THR A 177 20.56 -43.65 -12.70
C THR A 177 22.02 -43.98 -12.48
N PHE A 178 22.43 -44.05 -11.21
CA PHE A 178 23.79 -44.39 -10.80
C PHE A 178 23.77 -45.45 -9.68
N PRO A 179 24.68 -46.44 -9.68
CA PRO A 179 25.62 -46.73 -10.77
C PRO A 179 24.86 -47.25 -12.02
N PRO A 180 25.30 -46.90 -13.24
CA PRO A 180 24.58 -47.27 -14.46
C PRO A 180 24.74 -48.74 -14.85
N PHE A 181 25.82 -49.39 -14.38
CA PHE A 181 26.13 -50.79 -14.65
C PHE A 181 26.35 -51.56 -13.33
N PRO A 182 25.30 -51.75 -12.49
CA PRO A 182 25.45 -52.30 -11.15
C PRO A 182 26.00 -53.74 -11.11
N GLN A 183 25.94 -54.46 -12.23
CA GLN A 183 26.43 -55.83 -12.36
C GLN A 183 27.90 -55.89 -12.83
N ASP A 184 28.46 -54.76 -13.27
CA ASP A 184 29.84 -54.69 -13.77
C ASP A 184 30.75 -54.07 -12.72
N GLY A 185 31.50 -54.92 -12.02
CA GLY A 185 32.42 -54.49 -10.96
C GLY A 185 33.70 -53.80 -11.45
N ARG A 186 33.89 -53.64 -12.77
CA ARG A 186 35.10 -53.02 -13.34
C ARG A 186 35.06 -51.49 -13.28
N ILE A 187 33.89 -50.88 -13.09
CA ILE A 187 33.74 -49.42 -13.09
C ILE A 187 32.66 -48.94 -12.12
N ASP A 188 32.96 -47.85 -11.42
CA ASP A 188 31.99 -47.06 -10.66
C ASP A 188 31.88 -45.67 -11.31
N LEU A 189 30.66 -45.23 -11.62
CA LEU A 189 30.40 -44.00 -12.36
C LEU A 189 29.36 -43.16 -11.64
N PHE A 190 29.61 -41.85 -11.57
CA PHE A 190 28.70 -40.87 -11.02
C PHE A 190 28.80 -39.55 -11.81
N ALA A 191 27.69 -38.83 -11.94
CA ALA A 191 27.69 -37.48 -12.50
C ALA A 191 26.62 -36.61 -11.83
N ARG A 192 26.86 -35.30 -11.82
CA ARG A 192 25.94 -34.28 -11.31
C ARG A 192 25.89 -33.13 -12.29
N LEU A 193 24.68 -32.68 -12.62
CA LEU A 193 24.41 -31.51 -13.43
C LEU A 193 23.44 -30.62 -12.65
N GLU A 194 23.86 -29.37 -12.41
CA GLU A 194 23.05 -28.38 -11.71
C GLU A 194 23.00 -27.09 -12.56
N PRO A 195 21.89 -26.87 -13.28
CA PRO A 195 21.74 -25.68 -14.11
C PRO A 195 21.82 -24.39 -13.28
N ALA A 196 22.55 -23.38 -13.78
CA ALA A 196 22.66 -22.07 -13.13
C ALA A 196 21.37 -21.22 -13.20
N ARG A 197 20.43 -21.61 -14.06
CA ARG A 197 19.10 -21.00 -14.27
C ARG A 197 18.04 -22.09 -14.31
N GLU A 198 16.84 -21.77 -14.78
CA GLU A 198 15.77 -22.75 -14.97
C GLU A 198 16.22 -23.87 -15.93
N VAL A 199 16.93 -23.53 -17.01
CA VAL A 199 17.53 -24.50 -17.96
C VAL A 199 18.95 -24.08 -18.38
N GLY A 200 19.82 -25.04 -18.70
CA GLY A 200 21.25 -24.85 -19.02
C GLY A 200 21.67 -25.38 -20.39
N GLY A 201 22.90 -25.06 -20.82
CA GLY A 201 23.53 -25.64 -22.03
C GLY A 201 24.37 -26.89 -21.74
N ASP A 202 24.79 -27.04 -20.49
CA ASP A 202 25.66 -28.10 -20.02
C ASP A 202 24.96 -29.46 -20.03
N PHE A 203 25.71 -30.50 -20.37
CA PHE A 203 25.24 -31.88 -20.31
C PHE A 203 26.38 -32.88 -20.15
N TYR A 204 26.00 -34.09 -19.80
CA TYR A 204 26.86 -35.26 -19.88
C TYR A 204 26.09 -36.44 -20.46
N ASP A 205 26.84 -37.41 -20.97
CA ASP A 205 26.32 -38.72 -21.34
C ASP A 205 27.39 -39.77 -21.15
N PHE A 206 26.96 -41.02 -21.10
CA PHE A 206 27.85 -42.17 -21.14
C PHE A 206 27.11 -43.35 -21.77
N PHE A 207 27.84 -44.18 -22.51
CA PHE A 207 27.28 -45.38 -23.13
C PHE A 207 28.37 -46.37 -23.48
N ARG A 208 28.03 -47.65 -23.41
CA ARG A 208 28.91 -48.72 -23.91
C ARG A 208 28.94 -48.68 -25.43
N THR A 209 30.14 -48.73 -25.99
CA THR A 209 30.32 -48.92 -27.43
C THR A 209 30.43 -50.39 -27.81
N ASP A 210 30.81 -51.24 -26.86
CA ASP A 210 30.78 -52.70 -26.88
C ASP A 210 30.88 -53.27 -25.44
N GLU A 211 31.23 -54.55 -25.25
CA GLU A 211 31.32 -55.17 -23.91
C GLU A 211 32.45 -54.62 -23.03
N ASP A 212 33.53 -54.12 -23.63
CA ASP A 212 34.77 -53.74 -22.96
C ASP A 212 35.04 -52.24 -23.02
N HIS A 213 34.30 -51.46 -23.81
CA HIS A 213 34.57 -50.04 -23.97
C HIS A 213 33.40 -49.15 -23.54
N LEU A 214 33.71 -48.15 -22.72
CA LEU A 214 32.77 -47.13 -22.24
C LEU A 214 33.13 -45.75 -22.80
N MET A 215 32.21 -45.13 -23.53
CA MET A 215 32.32 -43.74 -23.95
C MET A 215 31.72 -42.83 -22.89
N LEU A 216 32.47 -41.81 -22.48
CA LEU A 216 32.05 -40.71 -21.62
C LEU A 216 32.04 -39.42 -22.43
N VAL A 217 31.02 -38.60 -22.22
CA VAL A 217 30.84 -37.33 -22.93
C VAL A 217 30.45 -36.24 -21.95
N VAL A 218 31.11 -35.10 -22.02
CA VAL A 218 30.72 -33.87 -21.32
C VAL A 218 30.72 -32.74 -22.32
N GLY A 219 29.72 -31.87 -22.23
CA GLY A 219 29.64 -30.70 -23.09
C GLY A 219 28.99 -29.48 -22.45
N ASP A 220 29.32 -28.33 -23.00
CA ASP A 220 28.76 -27.03 -22.63
C ASP A 220 28.48 -26.20 -23.90
N VAL A 221 27.22 -25.83 -24.06
CA VAL A 221 26.71 -25.09 -25.22
C VAL A 221 26.84 -23.59 -24.98
N SER A 222 27.35 -22.87 -25.99
CA SER A 222 27.42 -21.42 -25.98
C SER A 222 26.03 -20.80 -25.79
N GLY A 223 25.86 -20.00 -24.75
CA GLY A 223 24.61 -19.29 -24.45
C GLY A 223 24.02 -19.71 -23.11
N LYS A 224 22.71 -19.47 -22.94
CA LYS A 224 21.96 -19.81 -21.72
C LYS A 224 20.46 -19.85 -21.99
N GLY A 225 19.71 -20.49 -21.11
CA GLY A 225 18.25 -20.57 -21.21
C GLY A 225 17.80 -21.57 -22.29
N ILE A 226 16.57 -21.38 -22.79
CA ILE A 226 15.90 -22.34 -23.67
C ILE A 226 16.67 -22.65 -24.97
N PRO A 227 17.22 -21.67 -25.71
CA PRO A 227 17.94 -21.98 -26.95
C PRO A 227 19.15 -22.89 -26.73
N ALA A 228 19.94 -22.63 -25.68
CA ALA A 228 21.10 -23.47 -25.33
C ALA A 228 20.67 -24.87 -24.89
N ALA A 229 19.57 -24.99 -24.14
CA ALA A 229 19.00 -26.27 -23.71
C ALA A 229 18.51 -27.13 -24.89
N LEU A 230 17.89 -26.50 -25.91
CA LEU A 230 17.46 -27.19 -27.13
C LEU A 230 18.67 -27.66 -27.95
N PHE A 231 19.66 -26.78 -28.13
CA PHE A 231 20.87 -27.12 -28.87
C PHE A 231 21.69 -28.22 -28.16
N MET A 232 21.68 -28.24 -26.82
CA MET A 232 22.20 -29.35 -26.02
C MET A 232 21.50 -30.67 -26.37
N ALA A 233 20.16 -30.69 -26.39
CA ALA A 233 19.40 -31.90 -26.71
C ALA A 233 19.67 -32.42 -28.13
N VAL A 234 19.81 -31.50 -29.10
CA VAL A 234 20.18 -31.82 -30.49
C VAL A 234 21.60 -32.38 -30.55
N THR A 235 22.58 -31.71 -29.92
CA THR A 235 23.98 -32.16 -29.85
C THR A 235 24.07 -33.57 -29.28
N ARG A 236 23.41 -33.82 -28.15
CA ARG A 236 23.37 -35.14 -27.52
C ARG A 236 22.76 -36.20 -28.45
N SER A 237 21.73 -35.84 -29.21
CA SER A 237 21.12 -36.74 -30.18
C SER A 237 22.07 -37.09 -31.32
N PHE A 238 22.83 -36.11 -31.84
CA PHE A 238 23.88 -36.36 -32.82
C PHE A 238 24.99 -37.27 -32.27
N VAL A 239 25.41 -37.07 -31.02
CA VAL A 239 26.38 -37.97 -30.35
C VAL A 239 25.88 -39.41 -30.36
N LYS A 240 24.63 -39.65 -29.94
CA LYS A 240 24.05 -41.00 -29.91
C LYS A 240 23.91 -41.60 -31.31
N ALA A 241 23.45 -40.80 -32.28
CA ALA A 241 23.26 -41.25 -33.65
C ALA A 241 24.61 -41.60 -34.32
N ALA A 242 25.62 -40.74 -34.18
CA ALA A 242 26.95 -40.96 -34.73
C ALA A 242 27.58 -42.21 -34.11
N ALA A 243 27.49 -42.39 -32.79
CA ALA A 243 28.01 -43.58 -32.11
C ALA A 243 27.32 -44.87 -32.57
N ALA A 244 26.00 -44.84 -32.80
CA ALA A 244 25.26 -46.00 -33.32
C ALA A 244 25.63 -46.32 -34.78
N ALA A 245 25.93 -45.30 -35.60
CA ALA A 245 26.30 -45.47 -37.00
C ALA A 245 27.73 -46.00 -37.19
N SER A 246 28.63 -45.84 -36.20
CA SER A 246 30.04 -46.24 -36.33
C SER A 246 30.29 -47.76 -36.33
N GLY A 247 29.27 -48.60 -36.16
CA GLY A 247 29.41 -50.06 -36.27
C GLY A 247 30.19 -50.74 -35.11
N GLY A 248 30.47 -50.00 -34.04
CA GLY A 248 31.16 -50.49 -32.83
C GLY A 248 32.45 -49.72 -32.52
N CYS A 249 32.64 -49.33 -31.26
CA CYS A 249 33.85 -48.68 -30.71
C CYS A 249 34.51 -47.58 -31.56
N PRO A 250 33.79 -46.49 -31.93
CA PRO A 250 34.42 -45.37 -32.63
C PRO A 250 35.52 -44.73 -31.79
N SER A 251 36.58 -44.26 -32.43
CA SER A 251 37.56 -43.44 -31.71
C SER A 251 36.93 -42.09 -31.30
N PRO A 252 37.35 -41.50 -30.16
CA PRO A 252 36.85 -40.20 -29.72
C PRO A 252 36.96 -39.09 -30.78
N ALA A 253 38.02 -39.11 -31.60
CA ALA A 253 38.26 -38.12 -32.65
C ALA A 253 37.29 -38.28 -33.84
N GLU A 254 37.03 -39.51 -34.27
CA GLU A 254 36.04 -39.79 -35.33
C GLU A 254 34.64 -39.38 -34.90
N LEU A 255 34.27 -39.70 -33.66
CA LEU A 255 32.96 -39.32 -33.11
C LEU A 255 32.82 -37.79 -33.02
N MET A 256 33.87 -37.10 -32.56
CA MET A 256 33.92 -35.64 -32.53
C MET A 256 33.71 -35.04 -33.93
N ALA A 257 34.43 -35.53 -34.94
CA ALA A 257 34.34 -35.03 -36.31
C ALA A 257 32.92 -35.24 -36.87
N ALA A 258 32.35 -36.44 -36.71
CA ALA A 258 31.00 -36.75 -37.16
C ALA A 258 29.94 -35.84 -36.50
N VAL A 259 30.06 -35.59 -35.19
CA VAL A 259 29.15 -34.69 -34.47
C VAL A 259 29.33 -33.25 -34.93
N ASN A 260 30.57 -32.80 -35.12
CA ASN A 260 30.86 -31.46 -35.62
C ASN A 260 30.24 -31.22 -37.00
N ASP A 261 30.37 -32.17 -37.93
CA ASP A 261 29.82 -32.04 -39.28
C ASP A 261 28.30 -31.90 -39.26
N GLN A 262 27.62 -32.67 -38.40
CA GLN A 262 26.17 -32.56 -38.18
C GLN A 262 25.76 -31.25 -37.52
N ILE A 263 26.57 -30.73 -36.61
CA ILE A 263 26.28 -29.45 -35.95
C ILE A 263 26.45 -28.28 -36.91
N VAL A 264 27.47 -28.30 -37.76
CA VAL A 264 27.73 -27.23 -38.72
C VAL A 264 26.63 -27.16 -39.80
N GLU A 265 26.05 -28.31 -40.16
CA GLU A 265 24.94 -28.39 -41.10
C GLU A 265 23.67 -27.70 -40.52
N GLY A 266 23.29 -26.55 -41.08
CA GLY A 266 22.10 -25.82 -40.68
C GLY A 266 22.22 -24.96 -39.41
N ASN A 267 23.45 -24.65 -38.95
CA ASN A 267 23.69 -23.78 -37.80
C ASN A 267 23.56 -22.28 -38.11
N GLU A 268 22.36 -21.84 -38.50
CA GLU A 268 22.08 -20.41 -38.76
C GLU A 268 22.20 -19.55 -37.49
N ALA A 269 22.02 -20.16 -36.32
CA ALA A 269 22.11 -19.49 -35.02
C ALA A 269 23.56 -19.19 -34.61
N CYS A 270 24.57 -19.69 -35.34
CA CYS A 270 25.98 -19.58 -35.01
C CYS A 270 26.32 -19.98 -33.56
N MET A 271 25.54 -20.93 -33.00
CA MET A 271 25.82 -21.49 -31.68
C MET A 271 26.89 -22.57 -31.81
N PHE A 272 27.71 -22.72 -30.78
CA PHE A 272 28.70 -23.79 -30.73
C PHE A 272 28.60 -24.53 -29.41
N VAL A 273 29.21 -25.71 -29.36
CA VAL A 273 29.28 -26.53 -28.17
C VAL A 273 30.72 -26.94 -27.95
N THR A 274 31.19 -26.81 -26.71
CA THR A 274 32.44 -27.41 -26.29
C THR A 274 32.18 -28.86 -25.89
N LEU A 275 32.98 -29.80 -26.37
CA LEU A 275 32.82 -31.22 -26.07
C LEU A 275 34.12 -31.85 -25.57
N SER A 276 33.99 -32.84 -24.70
CA SER A 276 35.06 -33.76 -24.33
C SER A 276 34.55 -35.19 -24.44
N PHE A 277 35.28 -36.03 -25.18
CA PHE A 277 35.02 -37.45 -25.31
C PHE A 277 36.15 -38.24 -24.65
N VAL A 278 35.80 -39.24 -23.85
CA VAL A 278 36.76 -40.18 -23.26
C VAL A 278 36.24 -41.60 -23.47
N LEU A 279 37.00 -42.40 -24.21
CA LEU A 279 36.76 -43.83 -24.40
C LEU A 279 37.65 -44.59 -23.43
N VAL A 280 37.04 -45.31 -22.48
CA VAL A 280 37.74 -46.12 -21.46
C VAL A 280 37.66 -47.59 -21.85
N ASP A 281 38.80 -48.28 -21.87
CA ASP A 281 38.87 -49.73 -21.92
C ASP A 281 38.70 -50.28 -20.49
N LEU A 282 37.63 -51.02 -20.28
CA LEU A 282 37.24 -51.56 -18.98
C LEU A 282 38.12 -52.75 -18.54
N ARG A 283 38.95 -53.31 -19.42
CA ARG A 283 39.81 -54.46 -19.10
C ARG A 283 41.05 -54.04 -18.33
N ASP A 284 41.68 -52.95 -18.75
CA ASP A 284 42.96 -52.48 -18.20
C ASP A 284 42.89 -51.04 -17.65
N GLY A 285 41.77 -50.33 -17.83
CA GLY A 285 41.59 -48.95 -17.39
C GLY A 285 42.29 -47.92 -18.27
N SER A 286 42.87 -48.33 -19.40
CA SER A 286 43.42 -47.40 -20.38
C SER A 286 42.31 -46.57 -21.02
N PHE A 287 42.64 -45.37 -21.48
CA PHE A 287 41.66 -44.50 -22.10
C PHE A 287 42.24 -43.70 -23.27
N ARG A 288 41.37 -43.36 -24.20
CA ARG A 288 41.63 -42.45 -25.32
C ARG A 288 40.68 -41.27 -25.18
N TYR A 289 41.10 -40.06 -25.53
CA TYR A 289 40.26 -38.88 -25.38
C TYR A 289 40.43 -37.91 -26.55
N ALA A 290 39.41 -37.09 -26.80
CA ALA A 290 39.42 -36.00 -27.76
C ALA A 290 38.75 -34.76 -27.15
N GLY A 291 39.38 -33.60 -27.31
CA GLY A 291 38.88 -32.31 -26.82
C GLY A 291 38.41 -31.42 -27.95
N GLY A 292 37.21 -30.85 -27.81
CA GLY A 292 36.60 -29.88 -28.72
C GLY A 292 36.37 -28.56 -28.02
N GLY A 293 37.42 -28.02 -27.39
CA GLY A 293 37.38 -26.75 -26.64
C GLY A 293 36.89 -26.84 -25.20
N HIS A 294 36.37 -27.99 -24.75
CA HIS A 294 35.99 -28.19 -23.34
C HIS A 294 37.25 -28.38 -22.47
N PRO A 295 37.26 -27.95 -21.19
CA PRO A 295 38.39 -28.19 -20.30
C PRO A 295 38.81 -29.67 -20.28
N PHE A 296 40.13 -29.91 -20.34
CA PHE A 296 40.66 -31.27 -20.40
C PHE A 296 40.29 -32.07 -19.13
N PRO A 297 39.95 -33.36 -19.27
CA PRO A 297 39.69 -34.21 -18.12
C PRO A 297 40.89 -34.25 -17.17
N ARG A 298 40.60 -34.43 -15.88
CA ARG A 298 41.62 -34.61 -14.84
C ARG A 298 41.63 -36.05 -14.38
N VAL A 299 42.82 -36.61 -14.26
CA VAL A 299 43.04 -37.94 -13.69
C VAL A 299 43.44 -37.76 -12.23
N PHE A 300 42.72 -38.43 -11.34
CA PHE A 300 43.03 -38.49 -9.92
C PHE A 300 43.63 -39.87 -9.63
N GLY A 301 44.90 -39.89 -9.23
CA GLY A 301 45.61 -41.10 -8.78
C GLY A 301 46.02 -40.99 -7.32
N SER A 302 46.83 -41.95 -6.86
CA SER A 302 47.39 -41.98 -5.50
C SER A 302 48.27 -40.77 -5.17
N GLU A 303 48.89 -40.15 -6.18
CA GLU A 303 49.73 -38.95 -6.03
C GLU A 303 48.97 -37.62 -6.18
N GLY A 304 47.64 -37.66 -6.37
CA GLY A 304 46.80 -36.48 -6.53
C GLY A 304 46.25 -36.32 -7.95
N ALA A 305 45.96 -35.07 -8.32
CA ALA A 305 45.14 -34.74 -9.49
C ALA A 305 45.97 -34.12 -10.62
N ALA A 306 46.24 -34.87 -11.69
CA ALA A 306 46.92 -34.38 -12.88
C ALA A 306 45.90 -34.01 -13.98
N ALA A 307 46.13 -32.91 -14.69
CA ALA A 307 45.40 -32.64 -15.93
C ALA A 307 45.98 -33.50 -17.05
N LEU A 308 45.12 -33.99 -17.95
CA LEU A 308 45.58 -34.64 -19.17
C LEU A 308 46.29 -33.64 -20.09
N PRO A 309 47.31 -34.07 -20.86
CA PRO A 309 47.95 -33.19 -21.83
C PRO A 309 46.95 -32.76 -22.91
N PRO A 310 47.11 -31.54 -23.46
CA PRO A 310 46.29 -31.10 -24.58
C PRO A 310 46.49 -32.01 -25.80
N VAL A 311 45.42 -32.21 -26.57
CA VAL A 311 45.37 -33.02 -27.80
C VAL A 311 45.11 -32.11 -28.98
#